data_AF-A0A538K315-F1
#
_entry.id   AF-A0A538K315-F1
#
_cell.length_a   1.000
_cell.length_b   1.000
_cell.length_c   1.000
_cell.angle_alpha   90.00
_cell.angle_beta   90.00
_cell.angle_gamma   90.00
#
_symmetry.space_group_name_H-M   'P 1'
#
loop_
_entity.id
_entity.type
_entity.pdbx_description
1 polymer ?
#
loop_
_entity_poly.entity_id
_entity_poly.type
_entity_poly.pdbx_seq_one_letter_code
_entity_poly.pdbx_strand_id
1 'polypeptide(L)' 'MNLFRSEEHIERWLAGRPPGTMIPVTKLCELAHDWWGDRLSPDWRPHTRDQNQAILDNLGLTGEFWRLP' A
#
# COMPACT_ATOMS: atom_id res chain seq x y z
N MET A 1 -0.82 -9.62 4.11
CA MET A 1 -1.34 -9.10 2.82
C MET A 1 -1.77 -10.30 1.99
N ASN A 2 -3.01 -10.29 1.48
CA ASN A 2 -3.52 -11.37 0.63
C ASN A 2 -3.57 -10.89 -0.83
N LEU A 3 -3.18 -11.75 -1.76
CA LEU A 3 -3.35 -11.51 -3.20
C LEU A 3 -4.49 -12.37 -3.72
N PHE A 4 -5.34 -11.78 -4.53
CA PHE A 4 -6.47 -12.46 -5.15
C PHE A 4 -6.41 -12.25 -6.66
N ARG A 5 -6.87 -13.27 -7.39
CA ARG A 5 -6.95 -13.23 -8.86
C ARG A 5 -7.99 -12.22 -9.36
N SER A 6 -9.07 -12.03 -8.61
CA SER A 6 -10.20 -11.17 -8.97
C SER A 6 -11.04 -10.84 -7.74
N GLU A 7 -11.91 -9.84 -7.85
CA GLU A 7 -12.87 -9.38 -6.84
C GLU A 7 -13.86 -10.49 -6.46
N GLU A 8 -14.29 -11.32 -7.41
CA GLU A 8 -15.16 -12.48 -7.14
C GLU A 8 -14.52 -13.48 -6.16
N HIS A 9 -13.20 -13.68 -6.24
CA HIS A 9 -12.50 -14.53 -5.27
C HIS A 9 -12.43 -13.87 -3.88
N ILE A 10 -12.38 -12.54 -3.82
CA ILE A 10 -12.41 -11.79 -2.57
C ILE A 10 -13.77 -11.99 -1.89
N GLU A 11 -14.87 -11.82 -2.62
CA GLU A 11 -16.23 -11.99 -2.10
C GLU A 11 -16.44 -13.40 -1.53
N ARG A 12 -16.02 -14.43 -2.28
CA ARG A 12 -16.07 -15.84 -1.83
C ARG A 12 -15.21 -16.07 -0.60
N TRP A 13 -13.99 -15.52 -0.59
CA TRP A 13 -13.08 -15.67 0.55
C TRP A 13 -13.61 -14.97 1.80
N LEU A 14 -14.21 -13.77 1.66
CA LEU A 14 -14.79 -13.01 2.76
C LEU A 14 -15.96 -13.74 3.41
N ALA A 15 -16.80 -14.43 2.63
CA ALA A 15 -17.92 -15.22 3.13
C ALA A 15 -18.80 -14.44 4.13
N GLY A 16 -19.12 -13.18 3.80
CA GLY A 16 -19.94 -12.28 4.62
C GLY A 16 -19.19 -11.48 5.69
N ARG A 17 -17.88 -11.70 5.88
CA ARG A 17 -17.06 -10.83 6.73
C ARG A 17 -16.85 -9.45 6.06
N PRO A 18 -16.72 -8.36 6.84
CA PRO A 18 -16.43 -7.06 6.28
C PRO A 18 -15.05 -7.06 5.57
N PRO A 19 -14.93 -6.46 4.37
CA PRO A 19 -13.65 -6.32 3.70
C PRO A 19 -12.72 -5.38 4.45
N GLY A 20 -11.41 -5.61 4.33
CA GLY A 20 -10.39 -4.60 4.62
C GLY A 20 -10.15 -3.68 3.41
N THR A 21 -9.13 -2.85 3.49
CA THR A 21 -8.70 -2.02 2.35
C THR A 21 -8.12 -2.89 1.23
N MET A 22 -8.58 -2.62 0.01
CA MET A 22 -8.14 -3.30 -1.20
C MET A 22 -7.54 -2.29 -2.16
N ILE A 23 -6.46 -2.68 -2.83
CA ILE A 23 -5.84 -1.91 -3.91
C ILE A 23 -5.45 -2.87 -5.04
N PRO A 24 -5.43 -2.42 -6.30
CA PRO A 24 -4.86 -3.19 -7.39
C PRO A 24 -3.40 -3.57 -7.11
N VAL A 25 -2.97 -4.75 -7.57
CA VAL A 25 -1.57 -5.19 -7.42
C VAL A 25 -0.58 -4.24 -8.09
N THR A 26 -0.99 -3.56 -9.16
CA THR A 26 -0.20 -2.52 -9.82
C THR A 26 0.04 -1.32 -8.91
N LYS A 27 -0.97 -0.89 -8.15
CA LYS A 27 -0.86 0.19 -7.16
C LYS A 27 0.04 -0.20 -5.99
N LEU A 28 0.00 -1.46 -5.56
CA LEU A 28 0.95 -1.98 -4.58
C LEU A 28 2.39 -1.96 -5.12
N CYS A 29 2.58 -2.26 -6.40
CA CYS A 29 3.88 -2.21 -7.06
C CYS A 29 4.42 -0.78 -7.15
N GLU A 30 3.57 0.20 -7.48
CA GLU A 30 3.91 1.63 -7.42
C GLU A 30 4.35 2.03 -6.01
N LEU A 31 3.56 1.65 -4.99
CA LEU A 31 3.92 1.85 -3.59
C LEU A 31 5.29 1.27 -3.26
N ALA A 32 5.59 0.05 -3.71
CA ALA A 32 6.86 -0.59 -3.44
C ALA A 32 8.05 0.15 -4.05
N HIS A 33 7.91 0.66 -5.28
CA HIS A 33 8.96 1.44 -5.92
C HIS A 33 9.21 2.76 -5.18
N ASP A 34 8.16 3.48 -4.80
CA ASP A 34 8.32 4.75 -4.10
C ASP A 34 8.85 4.57 -2.67
N TRP A 35 8.46 3.49 -1.99
CA TRP A 35 8.87 3.22 -0.60
C TRP A 35 10.30 2.70 -0.46
N TRP A 36 10.77 1.92 -1.44
CA TRP A 36 12.05 1.20 -1.33
C TRP A 36 13.03 1.50 -2.47
N GLY A 37 12.66 2.30 -3.47
CA GLY A 37 13.46 2.55 -4.67
C GLY A 37 14.83 3.18 -4.38
N ASP A 38 14.95 3.95 -3.30
CA ASP A 38 16.21 4.59 -2.89
C ASP A 38 17.05 3.76 -1.91
N ARG A 39 16.56 2.59 -1.47
CA ARG A 39 17.13 1.82 -0.36
C ARG A 39 18.53 1.27 -0.60
N LEU A 40 18.95 1.17 -1.85
CA LEU A 40 20.29 0.73 -2.24
C LEU A 40 21.25 1.90 -2.48
N SER A 41 20.80 3.14 -2.32
CA SER A 41 21.66 4.32 -2.39
C SER A 41 22.70 4.29 -1.26
N PRO A 42 23.98 4.62 -1.53
CA PRO A 42 25.00 4.73 -0.48
C PRO A 42 24.67 5.84 0.53
N ASP A 43 23.88 6.83 0.13
CA ASP A 43 23.45 7.96 0.98
C ASP A 43 22.09 7.71 1.63
N TRP A 44 21.55 6.48 1.53
CA TRP A 44 20.22 6.17 2.02
C TRP A 44 20.08 6.49 3.50
N ARG A 45 18.94 7.10 3.83
CA ARG A 45 18.47 7.27 5.19
C ARG A 45 17.02 6.79 5.26
N PRO A 46 16.59 6.20 6.39
CA PRO A 46 15.19 5.88 6.58
C PRO A 46 14.31 7.10 6.33
N HIS A 47 13.24 6.93 5.56
CA HIS A 47 12.22 7.97 5.40
C HIS A 47 11.61 8.31 6.75
N THR A 48 11.45 9.60 7.00
CA THR A 48 10.65 10.13 8.11
C THR A 48 9.19 9.75 7.92
N ARG A 49 8.40 9.85 9.01
CA ARG A 49 6.95 9.63 8.94
C ARG A 49 6.30 10.53 7.88
N ASP A 50 6.66 11.82 7.85
CA ASP A 50 6.05 12.78 6.92
C ASP A 50 6.42 12.48 5.46
N GLN A 51 7.65 11.99 5.20
CA GLN A 51 8.04 11.51 3.87
C GLN A 51 7.23 10.26 3.46
N ASN A 52 7.07 9.29 4.35
CA ASN A 52 6.26 8.11 4.08
C ASN A 52 4.77 8.45 3.88
N GLN A 53 4.23 9.37 4.66
CA GLN A 53 2.85 9.84 4.47
C GLN A 53 2.69 10.53 3.12
N ALA A 54 3.66 11.35 2.70
CA ALA A 54 3.65 11.99 1.39
C ALA A 54 3.68 10.96 0.23
N ILE A 55 4.41 9.85 0.38
CA ILE A 55 4.38 8.75 -0.61
C ILE A 55 2.95 8.18 -0.72
N LEU A 56 2.29 7.89 0.40
CA LEU A 56 0.90 7.40 0.40
C LEU A 56 -0.05 8.39 -0.26
N ASP A 57 0.02 9.66 0.14
CA ASP A 57 -0.84 10.72 -0.38
C ASP A 57 -0.67 10.91 -1.90
N ASN A 58 0.58 10.92 -2.38
CA ASN A 58 0.90 11.07 -3.81
C ASN A 58 0.38 9.88 -4.65
N LEU A 59 0.33 8.68 -4.08
CA LEU A 59 -0.20 7.49 -4.73
C LEU A 59 -1.74 7.41 -4.69
N GLY A 60 -2.39 8.36 -4.01
CA GLY A 60 -3.83 8.36 -3.75
C GLY A 60 -4.27 7.37 -2.67
N LEU A 61 -3.32 6.80 -1.93
CA LEU A 61 -3.57 5.89 -0.81
C LEU A 61 -3.95 6.72 0.42
N THR A 62 -5.21 7.16 0.43
CA THR A 62 -5.76 8.08 1.44
C THR A 62 -6.87 7.42 2.25
N GLY A 63 -7.16 7.98 3.44
CA GLY A 63 -8.16 7.46 4.38
C GLY A 63 -7.52 6.97 5.67
N GLU A 64 -8.36 6.57 6.64
CA GLU A 64 -7.91 6.24 8.00
C GLU A 64 -6.89 5.10 8.02
N PHE A 65 -7.09 4.07 7.21
CA PHE A 65 -6.16 2.93 7.08
C PHE A 65 -4.75 3.35 6.65
N TRP A 66 -4.63 4.41 5.83
CA TRP A 66 -3.37 4.88 5.27
C TRP A 66 -2.74 6.05 6.05
N ARG A 67 -3.32 6.42 7.19
CA ARG A 67 -2.72 7.44 8.04
C ARG A 67 -1.70 6.80 8.97
N LEU A 68 -0.44 7.21 8.84
CA LEU A 68 0.64 6.74 9.71
C LEU A 68 0.49 7.34 11.12
N PRO A 69 0.79 6.58 12.20
CA PRO A 69 0.74 7.07 13.58
C PRO A 69 1.81 8.12 13.89
#